data_AF-A0AAN7VNB5-F1
#
_entry.id   AF-A0AAN7VNB5-F1
#
_cell.length_a   1.000
_cell.length_b   1.000
_cell.length_c   1.000
_cell.angle_alpha   90.00
_cell.angle_beta   90.00
_cell.angle_gamma   90.00
#
_symmetry.space_group_name_H-M   'P 1'
#
loop_
_entity.id
_entity.type
_entity.pdbx_description
1 polymer ?
#
loop_
_entity_poly.entity_id
_entity_poly.type
_entity_poly.pdbx_seq_one_letter_code
_entity_poly.pdbx_strand_id
1 'polypeptide(L)'
;MARKFIQMGMTRAKRYANHKGGRKYDRSEREMERDGGVRSELPKSEAHEGRDEKLGASEVFKEVWKRCTSTESYLELKTEFLAEQKVWDREQKKKVKKEEKVVVKDEEEDD
;
A
#
# COMPACT_ATOMS: atom_id res chain seq x y z
N MET A 1 -1.01 6.39 -12.81
CA MET A 1 -1.24 7.57 -11.95
C MET A 1 -2.68 7.68 -11.42
N ALA A 2 -3.72 7.60 -12.26
CA ALA A 2 -5.12 7.75 -11.84
C ALA A 2 -5.57 6.81 -10.70
N ARG A 3 -5.29 5.50 -10.79
CA ARG A 3 -5.58 4.53 -9.71
C ARG A 3 -5.02 4.97 -8.37
N LYS A 4 -3.74 5.39 -8.35
CA LYS A 4 -3.04 5.80 -7.14
C LYS A 4 -3.64 7.08 -6.57
N PHE A 5 -4.00 8.05 -7.42
CA PHE A 5 -4.69 9.28 -7.00
C PHE A 5 -6.01 8.98 -6.29
N ILE A 6 -6.87 8.14 -6.90
CA ILE A 6 -8.18 7.78 -6.31
C ILE A 6 -8.00 7.04 -4.98
N GLN A 7 -7.07 6.08 -4.92
CA GLN A 7 -6.77 5.33 -3.68
C GLN A 7 -6.21 6.24 -2.58
N MET A 8 -5.32 7.17 -2.93
CA MET A 8 -4.79 8.15 -1.97
C MET A 8 -5.87 9.13 -1.51
N GLY A 9 -6.74 9.60 -2.40
CA GLY A 9 -7.87 10.46 -2.06
C GLY A 9 -8.82 9.80 -1.07
N MET A 10 -9.24 8.55 -1.34
CA MET A 10 -10.08 7.75 -0.46
C MET A 10 -9.46 7.60 0.94
N THR A 11 -8.23 7.11 1.01
CA THR A 11 -7.55 6.83 2.29
C THR A 11 -7.21 8.10 3.06
N ARG A 12 -6.80 9.17 2.37
CA ARG A 12 -6.45 10.45 2.98
C ARG A 12 -7.68 11.15 3.55
N ALA A 13 -8.79 11.21 2.79
CA ALA A 13 -10.04 11.78 3.27
C ALA A 13 -10.56 11.03 4.51
N LYS A 14 -10.57 9.69 4.47
CA LYS A 14 -10.96 8.87 5.64
C LYS A 14 -10.05 9.10 6.85
N ARG A 15 -8.75 9.31 6.63
CA ARG A 15 -7.81 9.63 7.71
C ARG A 15 -8.12 10.97 8.35
N TYR A 16 -8.44 12.01 7.58
CA TYR A 16 -8.86 13.30 8.15
C TYR A 16 -10.21 13.21 8.86
N ALA A 17 -11.13 12.37 8.39
CA ALA A 17 -12.38 12.09 9.11
C ALA A 17 -12.16 11.34 10.44
N ASN A 18 -11.13 10.49 10.52
CA ASN A 18 -10.82 9.73 11.73
C ASN A 18 -9.89 10.50 12.69
N HIS A 19 -9.07 11.42 12.18
CA HIS A 19 -8.10 12.17 12.99
C HIS A 19 -8.13 13.64 12.56
N LYS A 20 -8.61 14.54 13.43
CA LYS A 20 -8.77 15.98 13.16
C LYS A 20 -7.52 16.63 12.55
N GLY A 21 -6.33 16.29 13.06
CA GLY A 21 -5.06 16.81 12.56
C GLY A 21 -4.44 16.02 11.39
N GLY A 22 -5.10 14.97 10.91
CA GLY A 22 -4.58 14.05 9.88
C GLY A 22 -3.39 13.18 10.33
N ARG A 23 -2.90 13.37 11.55
CA ARG A 23 -1.84 12.58 12.18
C ARG A 23 -2.43 11.30 12.74
N LYS A 24 -2.03 10.17 12.16
CA LYS A 24 -2.48 8.83 12.57
C LYS A 24 -1.60 8.24 13.69
N TYR A 25 -0.31 8.55 13.69
CA TYR A 25 0.68 7.95 14.58
C TYR A 25 1.29 8.98 15.52
N ASP A 26 1.66 8.54 16.72
CA ASP A 26 2.37 9.31 17.75
C ASP A 26 3.76 9.80 17.32
N ARG A 27 4.39 9.09 16.38
CA ARG A 27 5.71 9.35 15.83
C ARG A 27 5.71 9.18 14.31
N SER A 28 6.59 9.94 13.65
CA SER A 28 6.86 9.83 12.23
C SER A 28 7.74 8.61 11.94
N GLU A 29 7.77 8.19 10.67
CA GLU A 29 8.64 7.10 10.22
C GLU A 29 10.12 7.46 10.35
N ARG A 30 10.48 8.73 10.13
CA ARG A 30 11.86 9.21 10.27
C ARG A 30 12.35 9.17 11.73
N GLU A 31 11.50 9.52 12.68
CA GLU A 31 11.83 9.41 14.11
C GLU A 31 12.06 7.93 14.49
N MET A 32 11.29 7.02 13.90
CA MET A 32 11.43 5.58 14.12
C MET A 32 12.73 5.01 13.56
N GLU A 33 13.12 5.42 12.35
CA GLU A 33 14.39 5.02 11.74
C GLU A 33 15.59 5.49 12.56
N ARG A 34 15.48 6.63 13.23
CA ARG A 34 16.56 7.21 14.04
C ARG A 34 16.64 6.58 15.43
N ASP A 35 15.53 6.53 16.15
CA ASP A 35 15.52 6.26 17.59
C ASP A 35 15.18 4.80 17.91
N GLY A 36 14.75 4.03 16.91
CA GLY A 36 14.20 2.69 17.10
C GLY A 36 12.84 2.70 17.82
N GLY A 37 12.07 1.61 17.69
CA GLY A 37 10.82 1.41 18.44
C GLY A 37 9.62 0.99 17.60
N VAL A 38 8.41 1.24 18.12
CA VAL A 38 7.11 0.92 17.50
C VAL A 38 6.25 2.18 17.45
N ARG A 39 5.60 2.46 16.31
CA ARG A 39 4.60 3.53 16.20
C ARG A 39 3.28 3.09 16.84
N SER A 40 2.68 3.97 17.61
CA SER A 40 1.35 3.75 18.21
C SER A 40 0.29 4.56 17.45
N GLU A 41 -0.83 3.93 17.13
CA GLU A 41 -1.96 4.61 16.50
C GLU A 41 -2.67 5.51 17.52
N LEU A 42 -2.88 6.77 17.15
CA LEU A 42 -3.59 7.74 17.97
C LEU A 42 -5.09 7.42 18.00
N PRO A 43 -5.79 7.76 19.09
CA PRO A 43 -7.25 7.60 19.17
C PRO A 43 -7.95 8.29 17.99
N LYS A 44 -9.01 7.65 17.51
CA LYS A 44 -9.88 8.24 16.49
C LYS A 44 -10.73 9.33 17.15
N SER A 45 -10.94 10.41 16.42
CA SER A 45 -11.86 11.46 16.82
C SER A 45 -13.26 11.10 16.38
N GLU A 46 -14.16 10.95 17.36
CA GLU A 46 -15.57 10.62 17.14
C GLU A 46 -16.36 11.84 16.62
N ALA A 47 -16.03 13.04 17.08
CA ALA A 47 -16.67 14.29 16.69
C ALA A 47 -15.64 15.42 16.56
N HIS A 48 -15.57 16.03 15.39
CA HIS A 48 -14.86 17.29 15.15
C HIS A 48 -15.41 17.98 13.90
N GLU A 49 -15.17 19.28 13.82
CA GLU A 49 -15.55 20.10 12.67
C GLU A 49 -15.02 19.53 11.35
N GLY A 50 -15.90 19.44 10.35
CA GLY A 50 -15.58 18.93 9.02
C GLY A 50 -15.46 17.41 8.91
N ARG A 51 -15.65 16.63 9.98
CA ARG A 51 -15.59 15.15 9.95
C ARG A 51 -16.49 14.56 8.86
N ASP A 52 -17.75 14.98 8.83
CA ASP A 52 -18.75 14.40 7.94
C ASP A 52 -18.48 14.78 6.48
N GLU A 53 -17.99 16.00 6.21
CA GLU A 53 -17.53 16.39 4.88
C GLU A 53 -16.33 15.55 4.41
N LYS A 54 -15.35 15.31 5.29
CA LYS A 54 -14.19 14.46 4.96
C LYS A 54 -14.59 13.01 4.75
N LEU A 55 -15.57 12.53 5.52
CA LEU A 55 -16.13 11.20 5.34
C LEU A 55 -16.86 11.10 3.99
N GLY A 56 -17.72 12.06 3.66
CA GLY A 56 -18.41 12.15 2.37
C GLY A 56 -17.42 12.20 1.19
N ALA A 57 -16.34 12.97 1.31
CA ALA A 57 -15.28 12.99 0.29
C ALA A 57 -14.64 11.60 0.11
N SER A 58 -14.39 10.86 1.19
CA SER A 58 -13.88 9.48 1.11
C SER A 58 -14.86 8.55 0.38
N GLU A 59 -16.16 8.74 0.55
CA GLU A 59 -17.19 7.94 -0.09
C GLU A 59 -17.27 8.22 -1.60
N VAL A 60 -17.16 9.49 -2.00
CA VAL A 60 -17.06 9.87 -3.42
C VAL A 60 -15.86 9.20 -4.09
N PHE A 61 -14.68 9.24 -3.47
CA PHE A 61 -13.50 8.53 -4.02
C PHE A 61 -13.73 7.02 -4.12
N LYS A 62 -14.39 6.41 -3.12
CA LYS A 62 -14.71 4.97 -3.12
C LYS A 62 -15.65 4.62 -4.27
N GLU A 63 -16.65 5.46 -4.54
CA GLU A 63 -17.57 5.26 -5.64
C GLU A 63 -16.87 5.35 -7.00
N VAL A 64 -16.06 6.40 -7.21
CA VAL A 64 -15.25 6.55 -8.44
C VAL A 64 -14.31 5.37 -8.61
N TRP A 65 -13.65 4.93 -7.53
CA TRP A 65 -12.80 3.73 -7.56
C TRP A 65 -13.56 2.51 -8.06
N LYS A 66 -14.74 2.24 -7.48
CA LYS A 66 -15.58 1.10 -7.88
C LYS A 66 -15.90 1.16 -9.36
N ARG A 67 -16.39 2.31 -9.85
CA ARG A 67 -16.73 2.52 -11.27
C ARG A 67 -15.55 2.26 -12.19
N CYS A 68 -14.35 2.74 -11.85
CA CYS A 68 -13.16 2.47 -12.65
C CYS A 68 -12.81 0.97 -12.67
N THR A 69 -12.91 0.29 -11.51
CA THR A 69 -12.52 -1.12 -11.39
C THR A 69 -13.57 -2.12 -11.87
N SER A 70 -14.78 -1.67 -12.17
CA SER A 70 -15.89 -2.52 -12.64
C SER A 70 -16.05 -2.54 -14.15
N THR A 71 -15.18 -1.86 -14.89
CA THR A 71 -15.20 -1.88 -16.37
C THR A 71 -14.64 -3.21 -16.87
N GLU A 72 -15.25 -3.78 -17.92
CA GLU A 72 -14.85 -5.07 -18.48
C GLU A 72 -13.37 -5.07 -18.89
N SER A 73 -12.96 -4.03 -19.62
CA SER A 73 -11.57 -3.86 -20.05
C SER A 73 -10.57 -3.80 -18.89
N TYR A 74 -10.96 -3.20 -17.75
CA TYR A 74 -10.11 -3.21 -16.56
C TYR A 74 -9.98 -4.62 -15.96
N LEU A 75 -11.07 -5.39 -15.93
CA LEU A 75 -11.06 -6.75 -15.41
C LEU A 75 -10.17 -7.66 -16.27
N GLU A 76 -10.31 -7.60 -17.60
CA GLU A 76 -9.47 -8.34 -18.54
C GLU A 76 -7.98 -8.01 -18.34
N LEU A 77 -7.61 -6.73 -18.41
CA LEU A 77 -6.22 -6.28 -18.21
C LEU A 77 -5.67 -6.68 -16.85
N LYS A 78 -6.52 -6.63 -15.80
CA LYS A 78 -6.12 -7.06 -14.46
C LYS A 78 -5.86 -8.56 -14.41
N THR A 79 -6.67 -9.38 -15.09
CA THR A 79 -6.46 -10.84 -15.11
C THR A 79 -5.18 -11.22 -15.84
N GLU A 80 -4.92 -10.60 -16.99
CA GLU A 80 -3.68 -10.78 -17.76
C GLU A 80 -2.45 -10.38 -16.93
N PHE A 81 -2.47 -9.18 -16.36
CA PHE A 81 -1.40 -8.70 -15.49
C PHE A 81 -1.11 -9.65 -14.32
N LEU A 82 -2.14 -10.20 -13.66
CA LEU A 82 -1.95 -11.13 -12.54
C LEU A 82 -1.33 -12.46 -13.00
N ALA A 83 -1.69 -12.94 -14.19
CA ALA A 83 -1.10 -14.14 -14.76
C ALA A 83 0.38 -13.92 -15.08
N GLU A 84 0.72 -12.82 -15.75
CA GLU A 84 2.10 -12.43 -16.06
C GLU A 84 2.92 -12.20 -14.79
N GLN A 85 2.38 -11.48 -13.82
CA GLN A 85 3.04 -11.21 -12.55
C GLN A 85 3.39 -12.52 -11.82
N LYS A 86 2.49 -13.51 -11.83
CA LYS A 86 2.75 -14.82 -11.21
C LYS A 86 3.87 -15.59 -11.91
N VAL A 87 3.95 -15.51 -13.24
CA VAL A 87 5.05 -16.12 -14.00
C VAL A 87 6.36 -15.41 -13.67
N TRP A 88 6.37 -14.08 -13.71
CA TRP A 88 7.53 -13.26 -13.38
C TRP A 88 8.03 -13.52 -11.94
N ASP A 89 7.14 -13.52 -10.93
CA ASP A 89 7.49 -13.79 -9.53
C ASP A 89 8.15 -15.18 -9.37
N ARG A 90 7.66 -16.19 -10.11
CA ARG A 90 8.24 -17.53 -10.12
C ARG A 90 9.64 -17.53 -10.73
N GLU A 91 9.84 -16.79 -11.82
CA GLU A 91 11.15 -16.66 -12.46
C GLU A 91 12.14 -15.92 -11.57
N GLN A 92 11.74 -14.83 -10.93
CA GLN A 92 12.59 -14.12 -9.96
C GLN A 92 12.98 -15.03 -8.80
N LYS A 93 12.03 -15.80 -8.25
CA LYS A 93 12.33 -16.77 -7.19
C LYS A 93 13.31 -17.86 -7.64
N LYS A 94 13.26 -18.29 -8.91
CA LYS A 94 14.24 -19.23 -9.47
C LYS A 94 15.62 -18.58 -9.64
N LYS A 95 15.69 -17.32 -10.07
CA LYS A 95 16.94 -16.56 -10.20
C LYS A 95 17.64 -16.40 -8.84
N VAL A 96 16.91 -15.92 -7.83
CA VAL A 96 17.42 -15.79 -6.46
C VAL A 96 17.96 -17.13 -5.94
N LYS A 97 17.21 -18.23 -6.11
CA LYS A 97 17.68 -19.57 -5.72
C LYS A 97 18.91 -20.05 -6.46
N LYS A 98 19.09 -19.63 -7.73
CA LYS A 98 20.27 -19.99 -8.51
C LYS A 98 21.48 -19.19 -8.03
N GLU A 99 21.30 -17.89 -7.78
CA GLU A 99 22.34 -17.02 -7.22
C GLU A 99 22.78 -17.49 -5.84
N GLU A 100 21.85 -17.80 -4.93
CA GLU A 100 22.17 -18.38 -3.61
C GLU A 100 22.95 -19.70 -3.74
N LYS A 101 22.57 -20.58 -4.67
CA LYS A 101 23.31 -21.83 -4.91
C LYS A 101 24.71 -21.63 -5.48
N VAL A 102 24.93 -20.58 -6.28
CA VAL A 102 26.26 -20.25 -6.80
C VAL A 102 27.13 -19.74 -5.65
N VAL A 103 26.61 -18.82 -4.82
CA VAL A 103 27.32 -18.31 -3.65
C VAL A 103 27.72 -19.42 -2.68
N VAL A 104 26.82 -20.35 -2.36
CA VAL A 104 27.14 -21.49 -1.48
C VAL A 104 28.22 -22.40 -2.10
N LYS A 105 28.21 -22.59 -3.42
CA LYS A 105 29.22 -23.40 -4.10
C LYS A 105 30.60 -22.74 -4.10
N ASP A 106 30.64 -21.41 -4.27
CA ASP A 106 31.88 -20.64 -4.21
C ASP A 106 32.44 -20.64 -2.77
N GLU A 107 31.59 -20.54 -1.74
CA GLU A 107 32.00 -20.67 -0.33
C GLU A 107 32.51 -22.08 0.04
N GLU A 108 31.93 -23.15 -0.52
CA GLU A 108 32.40 -24.54 -0.32
C GLU A 108 33.71 -24.87 -1.06
N GLU A 109 34.08 -24.13 -2.12
CA GLU A 109 35.33 -24.34 -2.87
C GLU A 109 36.52 -23.56 -2.28
N ASP A 110 36.28 -22.56 -1.43
CA ASP A 110 37.30 -21.73 -0.77
C ASP A 110 37.71 -22.22 0.65
N ASP A 111 37.03 -23.24 1.21
CA ASP A 111 37.35 -23.94 2.49
C ASP A 111 38.11 -25.27 2.29
#